data_AF-A0AAU9X574-F1
#
_entry.id   AF-A0AAU9X574-F1
#
_cell.length_a   1.000
_cell.length_b   1.000
_cell.length_c   1.000
_cell.angle_alpha   90.00
_cell.angle_beta   90.00
_cell.angle_gamma   90.00
#
_symmetry.space_group_name_H-M   'P 1'
#
loop_
_entity.id
_entity.type
_entity.pdbx_description
1 polymer ?
#
loop_
_entity_poly.entity_id
_entity_poly.type
_entity_poly.pdbx_seq_one_letter_code
_entity_poly.pdbx_strand_id
1 'polypeptide(L)'
;MEGEYKVTLVVYSGVPDPVWSVHPRHGKFKEMKHLLDDARTKGVAYRHQNLPAILGYKGFLVYEPGAEHAELMLGRETTALQKLLLSTMPEGLINNDLHHRIQQAIDSGAVSPNLNVPSSHAPSIGDVKKDVDVIEHYAPKYNPERWNKYDVIRTYNNCYNYANQKITNSFAQPGYASGHGITQPITAAKTIEACESDGLVKMDVDPSAPVPEAPAQPNCLIALMVQEGGEQTLIC
;
A
#
# COMPACT_ATOMS: atom_id res chain seq x y z
N MET A 1 23.51 -27.55 -0.02
CA MET A 1 23.91 -26.34 -0.77
C MET A 1 23.12 -25.20 -0.19
N GLU A 2 23.75 -24.06 0.12
CA GLU A 2 22.97 -22.85 0.42
C GLU A 2 22.15 -22.50 -0.83
N GLY A 3 20.85 -22.29 -0.67
CA GLY A 3 19.99 -21.88 -1.77
C GLY A 3 19.96 -20.35 -1.93
N GLU A 4 19.34 -19.89 -3.01
CA GLU A 4 19.11 -18.47 -3.26
C GLU A 4 17.92 -17.92 -2.46
N TYR A 5 18.07 -16.71 -1.93
CA TYR A 5 16.97 -16.03 -1.24
C TYR A 5 16.20 -15.22 -2.26
N LYS A 6 14.88 -15.41 -2.32
CA LYS A 6 14.00 -14.59 -3.16
C LYS A 6 13.55 -13.37 -2.38
N VAL A 7 13.73 -12.19 -2.96
CA VAL A 7 13.40 -10.91 -2.34
C VAL A 7 12.30 -10.25 -3.16
N THR A 8 11.29 -9.72 -2.49
CA THR A 8 10.25 -8.87 -3.08
C THR A 8 10.30 -7.52 -2.39
N LEU A 9 10.50 -6.46 -3.17
CA LEU A 9 10.32 -5.09 -2.69
C LEU A 9 8.82 -4.80 -2.72
N VAL A 10 8.21 -4.65 -1.54
CA VAL A 10 6.78 -4.35 -1.47
C VAL A 10 6.59 -2.85 -1.61
N VAL A 11 6.09 -2.43 -2.77
CA VAL A 11 5.94 -1.02 -3.13
C VAL A 11 4.67 -0.80 -3.95
N TYR A 12 3.67 -0.17 -3.33
CA TYR A 12 2.44 0.11 -4.05
C TYR A 12 2.66 1.28 -5.03
N SER A 13 2.83 0.94 -6.31
CA SER A 13 3.22 1.86 -7.39
C SER A 13 2.36 1.74 -8.66
N GLY A 14 1.28 0.94 -8.62
CA GLY A 14 0.43 0.67 -9.77
C GLY A 14 0.98 -0.36 -10.77
N VAL A 15 2.20 -0.87 -10.53
CA VAL A 15 2.82 -1.98 -11.26
C VAL A 15 3.12 -3.14 -10.30
N PRO A 16 3.36 -4.38 -10.80
CA PRO A 16 3.75 -5.50 -9.94
C PRO A 16 5.00 -5.20 -9.12
N ASP A 17 5.02 -5.66 -7.87
CA ASP A 17 6.17 -5.52 -6.97
C ASP A 17 7.45 -6.13 -7.61
N PRO A 18 8.60 -5.41 -7.59
CA PRO A 18 9.86 -5.94 -8.09
C PRO A 18 10.32 -7.16 -7.28
N VAL A 19 10.74 -8.21 -8.00
CA VAL A 19 11.21 -9.48 -7.42
C VAL A 19 12.56 -9.86 -8.01
N TRP A 20 13.51 -10.27 -7.17
CA TRP A 20 14.80 -10.80 -7.59
C TRP A 20 15.31 -11.88 -6.64
N SER A 21 16.39 -12.57 -7.01
CA SER A 21 17.06 -13.55 -6.15
C SER A 21 18.46 -13.09 -5.78
N VAL A 22 18.85 -13.30 -4.52
CA VAL A 22 20.22 -13.10 -4.05
C VAL A 22 20.89 -14.47 -3.94
N HIS A 23 21.79 -14.76 -4.87
CA HIS A 23 22.50 -16.04 -4.94
C HIS A 23 23.63 -16.11 -3.90
N PRO A 24 23.99 -17.30 -3.36
CA PRO A 24 25.15 -17.49 -2.47
C PRO A 24 26.50 -16.97 -2.96
N ARG A 25 26.62 -16.70 -4.26
CA ARG A 25 27.84 -16.16 -4.89
C ARG A 25 27.88 -14.64 -4.90
N HIS A 26 26.78 -13.98 -4.54
CA HIS A 26 26.69 -12.53 -4.47
C HIS A 26 27.56 -12.01 -3.32
N GLY A 27 28.37 -10.98 -3.55
CA GLY A 27 29.33 -10.47 -2.55
C GLY A 27 28.68 -10.05 -1.22
N LYS A 28 27.42 -9.62 -1.26
CA LYS A 28 26.61 -9.20 -0.09
C LYS A 28 25.84 -10.33 0.60
N PHE A 29 25.89 -11.57 0.07
CA PHE A 29 25.03 -12.67 0.55
C PHE A 29 25.27 -13.02 2.03
N LYS A 30 26.55 -13.10 2.44
CA LYS A 30 26.89 -13.44 3.84
C LYS A 30 26.44 -12.37 4.83
N GLU A 31 26.60 -11.10 4.47
CA GLU A 31 26.15 -9.97 5.28
C GLU A 31 24.62 -9.92 5.38
N MET A 32 23.93 -10.19 4.27
CA MET A 32 22.47 -10.29 4.23
C MET A 32 21.96 -11.37 5.18
N LYS A 33 22.56 -12.57 5.16
CA LYS A 33 22.19 -13.66 6.08
C LYS A 33 22.44 -13.26 7.54
N HIS A 34 23.59 -12.68 7.84
CA HIS A 34 23.91 -12.22 9.20
C HIS A 34 22.84 -11.25 9.70
N LEU A 35 22.51 -10.22 8.91
CA LEU A 35 21.53 -9.22 9.29
C LEU A 35 20.11 -9.79 9.40
N LEU A 36 19.76 -10.78 8.58
CA LEU A 36 18.49 -11.49 8.68
C LEU A 36 18.40 -12.32 9.97
N ASP A 37 19.47 -13.05 10.32
CA ASP A 37 19.53 -13.83 11.56
C ASP A 37 19.53 -12.93 12.81
N ASP A 38 20.17 -11.76 12.74
CA ASP A 38 20.10 -10.73 13.77
C ASP A 38 18.67 -10.18 13.93
N ALA A 39 17.97 -9.89 12.83
CA ALA A 39 16.57 -9.46 12.86
C ALA A 39 15.64 -10.52 13.48
N ARG A 40 15.84 -11.79 13.14
CA ARG A 40 15.12 -12.93 13.75
C ARG A 40 15.38 -13.04 15.25
N THR A 41 16.66 -12.97 15.65
CA THR A 41 17.08 -13.05 17.06
C THR A 41 16.49 -11.92 17.90
N LYS A 42 16.38 -10.72 17.32
CA LYS A 42 15.78 -9.54 17.96
C LYS A 42 14.25 -9.54 17.93
N GLY A 43 13.61 -10.48 17.24
CA GLY A 43 12.15 -10.54 17.10
C GLY A 43 11.56 -9.44 16.22
N VAL A 44 12.36 -8.87 15.31
CA VAL A 44 11.95 -7.81 14.36
C VAL A 44 11.89 -8.30 12.91
N ALA A 45 11.85 -9.62 12.74
CA ALA A 45 11.45 -10.29 11.50
C ALA A 45 9.93 -10.54 11.54
N TYR A 46 9.17 -9.74 10.79
CA TYR A 46 7.71 -9.78 10.83
C TYR A 46 7.14 -10.73 9.78
N ARG A 47 5.82 -10.90 9.74
CA ARG A 47 5.15 -11.67 8.67
C ARG A 47 4.49 -10.74 7.67
N HIS A 48 4.09 -11.28 6.53
CA HIS A 48 3.35 -10.55 5.49
C HIS A 48 2.11 -9.82 6.03
N GLN A 49 1.42 -10.36 7.05
CA GLN A 49 0.22 -9.71 7.59
C GLN A 49 0.54 -8.40 8.34
N ASN A 50 1.79 -8.20 8.75
CA ASN A 50 2.26 -6.96 9.38
C ASN A 50 2.59 -5.87 8.36
N LEU A 51 2.34 -6.08 7.06
CA LEU A 51 2.51 -5.04 6.06
C LEU A 51 1.60 -3.84 6.40
N PRO A 52 2.15 -2.62 6.39
CA PRO A 52 1.35 -1.43 6.60
C PRO A 52 0.41 -1.24 5.41
N ALA A 53 -0.84 -0.91 5.70
CA ALA A 53 -1.82 -0.49 4.69
C ALA A 53 -1.48 0.94 4.26
N ILE A 54 -0.40 1.12 3.50
CA ILE A 54 0.00 2.42 2.97
C ILE A 54 0.17 2.47 1.44
N LEU A 55 0.45 3.62 0.84
CA LEU A 55 1.01 3.71 -0.52
C LEU A 55 2.54 3.80 -0.43
N GLY A 56 3.22 3.48 -1.53
CA GLY A 56 4.67 3.54 -1.59
C GLY A 56 5.35 2.39 -0.90
N TYR A 57 6.52 2.65 -0.32
CA TYR A 57 7.41 1.66 0.29
C TYR A 57 6.77 1.00 1.52
N LYS A 58 6.73 -0.34 1.55
CA LYS A 58 6.15 -1.14 2.65
C LYS A 58 7.10 -2.17 3.24
N GLY A 59 8.38 -2.15 2.85
CA GLY A 59 9.36 -3.13 3.32
C GLY A 59 9.77 -4.13 2.24
N PHE A 60 10.53 -5.14 2.68
CA PHE A 60 10.98 -6.25 1.85
C PHE A 60 10.43 -7.57 2.39
N LEU A 61 9.89 -8.40 1.51
CA LEU A 61 9.60 -9.80 1.82
C LEU A 61 10.79 -10.65 1.39
N VAL A 62 11.37 -11.38 2.33
CA VAL A 62 12.52 -12.26 2.10
C VAL A 62 12.07 -13.71 2.27
N TYR A 63 12.25 -14.49 1.21
CA TYR A 63 11.98 -15.93 1.17
C TYR A 63 13.30 -16.68 1.23
N GLU A 64 13.53 -17.36 2.34
CA GLU A 64 14.63 -18.31 2.48
C GLU A 64 14.37 -19.58 1.65
N PRO A 65 15.40 -20.23 1.08
CA PRO A 65 15.27 -21.52 0.42
C PRO A 65 14.50 -22.54 1.25
N GLY A 66 13.38 -23.02 0.72
CA GLY A 66 12.55 -24.05 1.37
C GLY A 66 11.63 -23.52 2.47
N ALA A 67 11.61 -22.21 2.75
CA ALA A 67 10.64 -21.62 3.66
C ALA A 67 9.23 -21.59 3.04
N GLU A 68 8.22 -21.90 3.84
CA GLU A 68 6.81 -21.83 3.44
C GLU A 68 6.29 -20.39 3.35
N HIS A 69 6.89 -19.48 4.13
CA HIS A 69 6.46 -18.11 4.26
C HIS A 69 7.65 -17.15 4.17
N ALA A 70 7.40 -15.96 3.63
CA ALA A 70 8.36 -14.86 3.71
C ALA A 70 8.34 -14.17 5.06
N GLU A 71 9.50 -13.61 5.39
CA GLU A 71 9.69 -12.69 6.49
C GLU A 71 9.71 -11.25 5.97
N LEU A 72 9.01 -10.35 6.66
CA LEU A 72 8.93 -8.93 6.37
C LEU A 72 10.04 -8.18 7.12
N MET A 73 10.92 -7.53 6.37
CA MET A 73 11.94 -6.62 6.86
C MET A 73 11.45 -5.18 6.69
N LEU A 74 11.14 -4.54 7.81
CA LEU A 74 10.63 -3.17 7.89
C LEU A 74 10.96 -2.55 9.25
N GLY A 75 11.00 -1.22 9.34
CA GLY A 75 11.25 -0.49 10.59
C GLY A 75 12.70 -0.08 10.79
N ARG A 76 12.97 0.69 11.85
CA ARG A 76 14.30 1.29 12.12
C ARG A 76 15.34 0.24 12.50
N GLU A 77 14.89 -0.86 13.08
CA GLU A 77 15.68 -1.95 13.60
C GLU A 77 16.32 -2.78 12.49
N THR A 78 15.74 -2.74 11.28
CA THR A 78 16.23 -3.47 10.10
C THR A 78 16.74 -2.54 8.99
N THR A 79 16.97 -1.25 9.26
CA THR A 79 17.42 -0.26 8.25
C THR A 79 18.67 -0.72 7.49
N ALA A 80 19.67 -1.28 8.19
CA ALA A 80 20.88 -1.79 7.55
C ALA A 80 20.57 -2.92 6.56
N LEU A 81 19.70 -3.85 6.95
CA LEU A 81 19.26 -4.96 6.09
C LEU A 81 18.44 -4.45 4.90
N GLN A 82 17.51 -3.51 5.10
CA GLN A 82 16.71 -2.92 4.04
C GLN A 82 17.59 -2.25 2.97
N LYS A 83 18.58 -1.45 3.40
CA LYS A 83 19.56 -0.86 2.47
C LYS A 83 20.37 -1.91 1.74
N LEU A 84 20.82 -2.93 2.45
CA LEU A 84 21.60 -4.02 1.85
C LEU A 84 20.77 -4.74 0.79
N LEU A 85 19.53 -5.13 1.09
CA LEU A 85 18.60 -5.76 0.17
C LEU A 85 18.37 -4.89 -1.07
N LEU A 86 18.03 -3.61 -0.89
CA LEU A 86 17.86 -2.67 -2.01
C LEU A 86 19.11 -2.65 -2.91
N SER A 87 20.29 -2.66 -2.31
CA SER A 87 21.57 -2.64 -3.04
C SER A 87 21.98 -3.97 -3.69
N THR A 88 21.18 -5.04 -3.54
CA THR A 88 21.32 -6.30 -4.28
C THR A 88 20.38 -6.38 -5.48
N MET A 89 19.45 -5.45 -5.61
CA MET A 89 18.48 -5.42 -6.68
C MET A 89 19.18 -5.17 -8.03
N PRO A 90 18.88 -5.96 -9.07
CA PRO A 90 19.35 -5.69 -10.43
C PRO A 90 18.98 -4.29 -10.92
N GLU A 91 19.90 -3.65 -11.65
CA GLU A 91 19.65 -2.34 -12.27
C GLU A 91 18.47 -2.41 -13.26
N GLY A 92 17.69 -1.33 -13.32
CA GLY A 92 16.57 -1.19 -14.26
C GLY A 92 15.25 -1.85 -13.84
N LEU A 93 15.20 -2.56 -12.71
CA LEU A 93 13.94 -3.11 -12.18
C LEU A 93 12.95 -2.02 -11.70
N ILE A 94 13.48 -0.89 -11.25
CA ILE A 94 12.71 0.32 -10.94
C ILE A 94 13.44 1.54 -11.50
N ASN A 95 12.70 2.63 -11.72
CA ASN A 95 13.31 3.90 -12.13
C ASN A 95 14.10 4.55 -10.97
N ASN A 96 15.00 5.48 -11.32
CA ASN A 96 15.88 6.12 -10.35
C ASN A 96 15.13 6.96 -9.32
N ASP A 97 14.01 7.58 -9.70
CA ASP A 97 13.21 8.42 -8.81
C ASP A 97 12.53 7.57 -7.71
N LEU A 98 11.97 6.42 -8.08
CA LEU A 98 11.41 5.45 -7.13
C LEU A 98 12.49 4.89 -6.23
N HIS A 99 13.66 4.55 -6.79
CA HIS A 99 14.80 4.08 -6.00
C HIS A 99 15.22 5.12 -4.96
N HIS A 100 15.32 6.40 -5.34
CA HIS A 100 15.67 7.48 -4.43
C HIS A 100 14.62 7.66 -3.32
N ARG A 101 13.32 7.64 -3.67
CA ARG A 101 12.22 7.73 -2.69
C ARG A 101 12.21 6.56 -1.71
N ILE A 102 12.48 5.34 -2.17
CA ILE A 102 12.60 4.16 -1.28
C ILE A 102 13.78 4.33 -0.34
N GLN A 103 14.94 4.78 -0.87
CA GLN A 103 16.11 5.03 -0.05
C GLN A 103 15.82 6.08 1.05
N GLN A 104 15.17 7.19 0.69
CA GLN A 104 14.71 8.20 1.66
C GLN A 104 13.73 7.64 2.69
N ALA A 105 12.78 6.80 2.29
CA ALA A 105 11.84 6.17 3.20
C ALA A 105 12.55 5.25 4.21
N ILE A 106 13.50 4.45 3.75
CA ILE A 106 14.35 3.59 4.60
C ILE A 106 15.19 4.44 5.58
N ASP A 107 15.78 5.54 5.10
CA ASP A 107 16.59 6.45 5.89
C ASP A 107 15.80 7.18 6.97
N SER A 108 14.55 7.57 6.67
CA SER A 108 13.66 8.21 7.64
C SER A 108 13.25 7.26 8.77
N GLY A 109 13.19 5.95 8.48
CA GLY A 109 12.64 4.93 9.37
C GLY A 109 11.23 5.25 9.86
N ALA A 110 10.46 6.01 9.08
CA ALA A 110 9.10 6.43 9.42
C ALA A 110 8.04 5.36 9.09
N VAL A 111 8.39 4.39 8.22
CA VAL A 111 7.50 3.28 7.87
C VAL A 111 7.72 2.13 8.84
N SER A 112 6.67 1.79 9.58
CA SER A 112 6.68 0.76 10.62
C SER A 112 5.71 -0.38 10.27
N PRO A 113 5.98 -1.61 10.76
CA PRO A 113 5.05 -2.72 10.64
C PRO A 113 3.73 -2.43 11.35
N ASN A 114 2.63 -2.93 10.80
CA ASN A 114 1.36 -2.96 11.50
C ASN A 114 1.41 -4.05 12.58
N LEU A 115 1.31 -3.66 13.85
CA LEU A 115 1.31 -4.57 15.00
C LEU A 115 -0.11 -4.91 15.48
N ASN A 116 -1.13 -4.23 14.95
CA ASN A 116 -2.55 -4.42 15.32
C ASN A 116 -3.24 -5.53 14.51
N VAL A 117 -2.45 -6.42 13.91
CA VAL A 117 -2.97 -7.48 13.05
C VAL A 117 -3.62 -8.53 13.95
N PRO A 118 -4.91 -8.89 13.73
CA PRO A 118 -5.52 -10.00 14.42
C PRO A 118 -4.72 -11.26 14.09
N SER A 119 -3.98 -11.78 15.07
CA SER A 119 -3.43 -13.12 14.98
C SER A 119 -4.62 -14.05 14.85
N SER A 120 -4.87 -14.59 13.66
CA SER A 120 -6.01 -15.47 13.44
C SER A 120 -5.92 -16.78 14.25
N HIS A 121 -4.89 -16.96 15.09
CA HIS A 121 -4.63 -18.15 15.90
C HIS A 121 -4.09 -17.85 17.33
N ALA A 122 -4.37 -16.68 17.94
CA ALA A 122 -4.01 -16.45 19.35
C ALA A 122 -5.23 -16.04 20.20
N PRO A 123 -5.46 -16.64 21.38
CA PRO A 123 -6.59 -16.32 22.23
C PRO A 123 -6.39 -14.93 22.85
N SER A 124 -7.48 -14.15 22.85
CA SER A 124 -7.59 -12.83 23.45
C SER A 124 -7.13 -12.81 24.91
N ILE A 125 -6.02 -12.14 25.21
CA ILE A 125 -5.77 -11.60 26.55
C ILE A 125 -5.04 -10.26 26.42
N GLY A 126 -5.64 -9.24 27.03
CA GLY A 126 -4.91 -8.13 27.64
C GLY A 126 -4.85 -6.85 26.80
N ASP A 127 -5.43 -5.79 27.37
CA ASP A 127 -5.32 -4.40 26.93
C ASP A 127 -3.86 -3.98 26.76
N VAL A 128 -3.36 -3.97 25.51
CA VAL A 128 -2.08 -3.34 25.19
C VAL A 128 -2.35 -1.86 24.93
N LYS A 129 -1.73 -1.02 25.76
CA LYS A 129 -1.71 0.43 25.65
C LYS A 129 -1.31 0.83 24.22
N LYS A 130 -2.18 1.61 23.58
CA LYS A 130 -1.89 2.34 22.34
C LYS A 130 -0.85 3.42 22.65
N ASP A 131 0.42 3.11 22.46
CA ASP A 131 1.46 4.13 22.47
C ASP A 131 1.77 4.61 21.05
N VAL A 132 1.56 5.93 20.88
CA VAL A 132 2.19 6.88 19.95
C VAL A 132 1.93 6.72 18.45
N ASP A 133 1.04 7.58 17.93
CA ASP A 133 1.02 8.21 16.59
C ASP A 133 1.68 7.45 15.42
N VAL A 134 1.33 6.17 15.25
CA VAL A 134 1.53 5.51 13.96
C VAL A 134 0.52 6.15 13.02
N ILE A 135 1.00 7.03 12.14
CA ILE A 135 0.19 7.58 11.07
C ILE A 135 -0.16 6.40 10.15
N GLU A 136 -1.32 5.78 10.39
CA GLU A 136 -1.94 4.79 9.50
C GLU A 136 -2.31 5.55 8.22
N HIS A 137 -1.38 5.61 7.27
CA HIS A 137 -1.58 6.50 6.15
C HIS A 137 -2.67 6.04 5.18
N TYR A 138 -3.19 4.80 5.18
CA TYR A 138 -4.16 4.41 4.14
C TYR A 138 -5.18 3.32 4.53
N ALA A 139 -6.26 3.32 3.73
CA ALA A 139 -7.55 2.66 3.88
C ALA A 139 -8.39 3.19 5.07
N PRO A 140 -9.49 3.92 4.81
CA PRO A 140 -10.33 4.39 5.90
C PRO A 140 -10.88 3.17 6.69
N LYS A 141 -10.94 3.26 8.03
CA LYS A 141 -11.26 2.14 8.93
C LYS A 141 -12.45 1.28 8.46
N TYR A 142 -12.20 0.01 8.11
CA TYR A 142 -13.26 -0.90 7.68
C TYR A 142 -14.37 -1.00 8.74
N ASN A 143 -15.60 -0.69 8.35
CA ASN A 143 -16.78 -0.70 9.23
C ASN A 143 -17.85 -1.63 8.64
N PRO A 144 -17.75 -2.95 8.85
CA PRO A 144 -18.64 -3.92 8.21
C PRO A 144 -20.10 -3.72 8.59
N GLU A 145 -20.41 -3.30 9.82
CA GLU A 145 -21.78 -3.01 10.22
C GLU A 145 -22.36 -1.85 9.42
N ARG A 146 -21.61 -0.75 9.29
CA ARG A 146 -22.03 0.42 8.52
C ARG A 146 -22.31 0.08 7.05
N TRP A 147 -21.46 -0.76 6.44
CA TRP A 147 -21.58 -1.10 5.02
C TRP A 147 -22.56 -2.25 4.71
N ASN A 148 -22.77 -3.17 5.65
CA ASN A 148 -23.52 -4.41 5.40
C ASN A 148 -24.87 -4.51 6.13
N LYS A 149 -25.20 -3.61 7.06
CA LYS A 149 -26.45 -3.70 7.85
C LYS A 149 -27.65 -3.02 7.19
N TYR A 150 -27.44 -1.94 6.45
CA TYR A 150 -28.52 -1.09 5.95
C TYR A 150 -28.72 -1.29 4.45
N ASP A 151 -29.93 -1.71 4.04
CA ASP A 151 -30.23 -2.03 2.63
C ASP A 151 -30.07 -0.84 1.68
N VAL A 152 -30.39 0.37 2.13
CA VAL A 152 -30.16 1.60 1.36
C VAL A 152 -28.66 1.79 1.06
N ILE A 153 -27.78 1.48 2.01
CA ILE A 153 -26.34 1.57 1.79
C ILE A 153 -25.92 0.45 0.83
N ARG A 154 -26.32 -0.80 1.09
CA ARG A 154 -25.95 -1.97 0.27
C ARG A 154 -26.37 -1.84 -1.20
N THR A 155 -27.55 -1.26 -1.46
CA THR A 155 -28.10 -1.09 -2.82
C THR A 155 -27.27 -0.09 -3.65
N TYR A 156 -26.62 0.86 -2.98
CA TYR A 156 -25.94 1.99 -3.59
C TYR A 156 -24.42 2.01 -3.30
N ASN A 157 -23.86 0.87 -2.90
CA ASN A 157 -22.45 0.77 -2.54
C ASN A 157 -21.63 0.06 -3.62
N ASN A 158 -20.66 0.77 -4.21
CA ASN A 158 -19.67 0.22 -5.13
C ASN A 158 -18.26 0.70 -4.76
N CYS A 159 -17.25 0.31 -5.54
CA CYS A 159 -15.84 0.60 -5.30
C CYS A 159 -15.52 2.09 -5.03
N TYR A 160 -16.27 3.03 -5.62
CA TYR A 160 -16.10 4.47 -5.39
C TYR A 160 -16.42 4.87 -3.94
N ASN A 161 -17.54 4.39 -3.39
CA ASN A 161 -17.95 4.65 -2.01
C ASN A 161 -17.09 3.85 -1.00
N TYR A 162 -16.60 2.66 -1.38
CA TYR A 162 -15.70 1.87 -0.54
C TYR A 162 -14.31 2.51 -0.39
N ALA A 163 -13.80 3.18 -1.43
CA ALA A 163 -12.46 3.76 -1.39
C ALA A 163 -12.35 5.00 -0.46
N ASN A 164 -13.44 5.75 -0.25
CA ASN A 164 -13.41 7.02 0.50
C ASN A 164 -14.33 7.08 1.74
N GLN A 165 -15.12 6.03 1.99
CA GLN A 165 -16.18 5.99 3.02
C GLN A 165 -17.26 7.09 2.95
N LYS A 166 -17.41 7.74 1.81
CA LYS A 166 -18.46 8.73 1.57
C LYS A 166 -19.73 8.00 1.14
N ILE A 167 -20.76 8.06 1.97
CA ILE A 167 -22.07 7.48 1.65
C ILE A 167 -22.91 8.55 0.98
N THR A 168 -23.21 8.36 -0.31
CA THR A 168 -24.03 9.27 -1.11
C THR A 168 -25.50 8.85 -1.17
N ASN A 169 -25.82 7.61 -0.76
CA ASN A 169 -27.16 6.99 -0.89
C ASN A 169 -27.73 7.09 -2.33
N SER A 170 -26.85 7.11 -3.33
CA SER A 170 -27.19 7.22 -4.76
C SER A 170 -26.36 6.23 -5.58
N PHE A 171 -26.74 6.01 -6.84
CA PHE A 171 -25.91 5.21 -7.74
C PHE A 171 -24.50 5.80 -7.78
N ALA A 172 -23.50 4.98 -7.45
CA ALA A 172 -22.18 5.46 -7.09
C ALA A 172 -21.31 5.74 -8.32
N GLN A 173 -21.72 6.75 -9.07
CA GLN A 173 -20.98 7.34 -10.17
C GLN A 173 -20.65 8.79 -9.83
N PRO A 174 -19.51 9.32 -10.30
CA PRO A 174 -19.19 10.73 -10.13
C PRO A 174 -20.34 11.64 -10.56
N GLY A 175 -20.68 12.58 -9.70
CA GLY A 175 -21.69 13.61 -9.90
C GLY A 175 -23.13 13.18 -9.54
N TYR A 176 -23.39 11.91 -9.26
CA TYR A 176 -24.76 11.47 -8.93
C TYR A 176 -25.22 11.94 -7.55
N ALA A 177 -24.29 12.17 -6.60
CA ALA A 177 -24.67 12.69 -5.29
C ALA A 177 -25.08 14.17 -5.37
N SER A 178 -24.43 14.93 -6.25
CA SER A 178 -24.72 16.35 -6.49
C SER A 178 -25.81 16.60 -7.53
N GLY A 179 -26.24 15.57 -8.28
CA GLY A 179 -27.16 15.69 -9.41
C GLY A 179 -26.51 16.11 -10.74
N HIS A 180 -25.18 16.16 -10.81
CA HIS A 180 -24.39 16.53 -11.99
C HIS A 180 -23.64 15.32 -12.57
N GLY A 181 -24.37 14.26 -12.90
CA GLY A 181 -23.79 13.06 -13.51
C GLY A 181 -23.06 13.35 -14.83
N ILE A 182 -22.04 12.54 -15.15
CA ILE A 182 -21.20 12.72 -16.34
C ILE A 182 -22.03 12.62 -17.63
N THR A 183 -21.99 13.67 -18.45
CA THR A 183 -22.62 13.68 -19.78
C THR A 183 -21.70 13.12 -20.86
N GLN A 184 -22.27 12.40 -21.83
CA GLN A 184 -21.50 11.86 -22.97
C GLN A 184 -20.94 12.99 -23.88
N PRO A 185 -19.80 12.77 -24.55
CA PRO A 185 -18.86 11.66 -24.35
C PRO A 185 -18.16 11.78 -23.00
N ILE A 186 -17.77 10.64 -22.42
CA ILE A 186 -16.97 10.60 -21.20
C ILE A 186 -15.54 11.04 -21.53
N THR A 187 -15.03 11.96 -20.73
CA THR A 187 -13.68 12.52 -20.83
C THR A 187 -13.12 12.66 -19.43
N ALA A 188 -11.79 12.59 -19.26
CA ALA A 188 -11.17 12.78 -17.95
C ALA A 188 -11.60 14.09 -17.27
N ALA A 189 -11.70 15.19 -18.02
CA ALA A 189 -12.12 16.50 -17.50
C ALA A 189 -13.53 16.47 -16.88
N LYS A 190 -14.54 15.98 -17.61
CA LYS A 190 -15.91 15.84 -17.10
C LYS A 190 -16.03 14.91 -15.90
N THR A 191 -15.22 13.84 -15.85
CA THR A 191 -15.21 12.93 -14.69
C THR A 191 -14.63 13.63 -13.46
N ILE A 192 -13.59 14.45 -13.62
CA ILE A 192 -13.03 15.27 -12.54
C ILE A 192 -14.09 16.26 -12.03
N GLU A 193 -14.73 17.02 -12.93
CA GLU A 193 -15.79 17.98 -12.56
C GLU A 193 -16.92 17.31 -11.79
N ALA A 194 -17.35 16.11 -12.21
CA ALA A 194 -18.38 15.35 -11.54
C ALA A 194 -17.94 14.86 -10.15
N CYS A 195 -16.71 14.36 -9.99
CA CYS A 195 -16.13 14.02 -8.69
C CYS A 195 -16.05 15.24 -7.76
N GLU A 196 -15.62 16.39 -8.27
CA GLU A 196 -15.53 17.64 -7.51
C GLU A 196 -16.92 18.13 -7.08
N SER A 197 -17.93 17.97 -7.93
CA SER A 197 -19.32 18.29 -7.60
C SER A 197 -19.86 17.43 -6.44
N ASP A 198 -19.42 16.18 -6.34
CA ASP A 198 -19.71 15.30 -5.22
C ASP A 198 -18.88 15.66 -3.97
N GLY A 199 -17.95 16.62 -4.06
CA GLY A 199 -17.14 17.16 -2.96
C GLY A 199 -15.79 16.45 -2.76
N LEU A 200 -15.23 15.83 -3.80
CA LEU A 200 -13.84 15.39 -3.81
C LEU A 200 -12.95 16.58 -4.22
N VAL A 201 -11.65 16.51 -3.91
CA VAL A 201 -10.68 17.52 -4.32
C VAL A 201 -9.68 16.84 -5.25
N LYS A 202 -9.47 17.40 -6.45
CA LYS A 202 -8.42 16.94 -7.35
C LYS A 202 -7.05 17.17 -6.71
N MET A 203 -6.22 16.13 -6.70
CA MET A 203 -4.82 16.25 -6.37
C MET A 203 -4.00 16.24 -7.65
N ASP A 204 -3.27 17.33 -7.92
CA ASP A 204 -2.32 17.36 -9.02
C ASP A 204 -1.10 16.52 -8.64
N VAL A 205 -0.85 15.47 -9.41
CA VAL A 205 0.29 14.57 -9.25
C VAL A 205 1.25 14.81 -10.40
N ASP A 206 2.53 14.99 -10.06
CA ASP A 206 3.58 15.03 -11.08
C ASP A 206 3.53 13.71 -11.90
N PRO A 207 3.40 13.76 -13.23
CA PRO A 207 3.35 12.56 -14.06
C PRO A 207 4.55 11.62 -13.90
N SER A 208 5.70 12.16 -13.44
CA SER A 208 6.90 11.38 -13.14
C SER A 208 6.89 10.76 -11.73
N ALA A 209 5.96 11.17 -10.85
CA ALA A 209 5.85 10.62 -9.51
C ALA A 209 5.16 9.24 -9.55
N PRO A 210 5.90 8.15 -9.30
CA PRO A 210 5.32 6.79 -9.35
C PRO A 210 4.36 6.53 -8.18
N VAL A 211 4.54 7.27 -7.08
CA VAL A 211 3.73 7.19 -5.86
C VAL A 211 3.61 8.60 -5.28
N PRO A 212 2.47 9.28 -5.44
CA PRO A 212 2.25 10.56 -4.78
C PRO A 212 2.20 10.38 -3.26
N GLU A 213 2.71 11.37 -2.54
CA GLU A 213 2.50 11.45 -1.10
C GLU A 213 1.06 11.86 -0.83
N ALA A 214 0.34 11.11 0.01
CA ALA A 214 -1.01 11.50 0.38
C ALA A 214 -1.01 12.67 1.35
N PRO A 215 -2.02 13.56 1.24
CA PRO A 215 -2.26 14.57 2.26
C PRO A 215 -2.57 13.93 3.62
N ALA A 216 -2.32 14.67 4.69
CA ALA A 216 -2.65 14.24 6.04
C ALA A 216 -4.15 13.90 6.20
N GLN A 217 -4.43 12.94 7.08
CA GLN A 217 -5.78 12.50 7.43
C GLN A 217 -6.67 13.69 7.87
N PRO A 218 -7.99 13.65 7.61
CA PRO A 218 -8.79 12.49 7.20
C PRO A 218 -8.84 12.22 5.68
N ASN A 219 -7.99 12.88 4.90
CA ASN A 219 -8.04 12.78 3.43
C ASN A 219 -7.53 11.41 2.96
N CYS A 220 -8.31 10.73 2.12
CA CYS A 220 -7.91 9.47 1.46
C CYS A 220 -7.76 9.72 -0.04
N LEU A 221 -6.75 9.11 -0.65
CA LEU A 221 -6.58 9.14 -2.11
C LEU A 221 -7.48 8.09 -2.76
N ILE A 222 -8.12 8.48 -3.86
CA ILE A 222 -8.85 7.58 -4.75
C ILE A 222 -8.17 7.67 -6.10
N ALA A 223 -7.79 6.54 -6.68
CA ALA A 223 -7.38 6.49 -8.06
C ALA A 223 -8.64 6.53 -8.94
N LEU A 224 -8.69 7.48 -9.87
CA LEU A 224 -9.78 7.59 -10.83
C LEU A 224 -9.29 7.07 -12.18
N MET A 225 -9.89 5.99 -12.65
CA MET A 225 -9.63 5.43 -13.98
C MET A 225 -10.78 5.80 -14.92
N VAL A 226 -10.44 6.37 -16.07
CA VAL A 226 -11.41 6.83 -17.07
C VAL A 226 -11.05 6.22 -18.42
N GLN A 227 -11.96 5.43 -18.97
CA GLN A 227 -11.92 5.06 -20.38
C GLN A 227 -12.70 6.10 -21.17
N GLU A 228 -12.00 6.84 -22.04
CA GLU A 228 -12.65 7.82 -22.92
C GLU A 228 -13.47 7.10 -24.00
N GLY A 229 -14.68 7.59 -24.27
CA GLY A 229 -15.56 7.01 -25.29
C GLY A 229 -17.04 6.98 -24.92
N GLY A 230 -17.81 6.37 -25.82
CA GLY A 230 -19.27 6.27 -25.75
C GLY A 230 -19.73 4.94 -25.14
N GLU A 231 -19.68 4.86 -23.82
CA GLU A 231 -20.55 4.11 -22.89
C GLU A 231 -19.87 4.12 -21.51
N GLN A 232 -20.65 4.30 -20.45
CA GLN A 232 -20.12 4.39 -19.07
C GLN A 232 -19.59 3.04 -18.61
N THR A 233 -18.28 2.85 -18.71
CA THR A 233 -17.57 1.84 -17.92
C THR A 233 -16.55 2.55 -17.02
N LEU A 234 -17.02 2.96 -15.83
CA LEU A 234 -16.12 3.32 -14.74
C LEU A 234 -15.61 2.02 -14.13
N ILE A 235 -14.37 1.66 -14.42
CA ILE A 235 -13.67 0.58 -13.73
C ILE A 235 -12.91 1.26 -12.59
N CYS A 236 -13.34 1.03 -11.34
CA CYS A 236 -12.55 1.45 -10.18
C CYS A 236 -11.40 0.47 -9.94
#